data_AF-A0A4Q0SWZ3-F1
#
_entry.id   AF-A0A4Q0SWZ3-F1
#
_cell.length_a   1.000
_cell.length_b   1.000
_cell.length_c   1.000
_cell.angle_alpha   90.00
_cell.angle_beta   90.00
_cell.angle_gamma   90.00
#
_symmetry.space_group_name_H-M   'P 1'
#
loop_
_entity.id
_entity.type
_entity.pdbx_description
1 polymer ?
#
loop_
_entity_poly.entity_id
_entity_poly.type
_entity_poly.pdbx_seq_one_letter_code
_entity_poly.pdbx_strand_id
1 'polypeptide(L)'
;MASCRSFGVKAGTGLIAMTLFSGAARAELCTTQSQMSTADRDQLAGAARSLSLKLEAGDANGVQAVTVPEYVKDFSGIAYVVTNTAPKIKNAPPTVDQIYLLDASAIKKQADGSVPDAQFFCSLNRSPMETDFVIPGLPPGKYGFAMVNFPAHPVPWRISILFRQEGGQWLLAGLYPQAQTAAGHDGLWYWKGARDLSAEKQPWSAWLYYQQAQSLLRPAGFVQSTHLEKLRTEQGKAAPPVLSDGIGPDTPLVVKGPDGTEYRFTSLDTDDSLAKDKVDIAVHLKAEAIADPAAARKRNVAAMTALLTVYPELRKPFHGVWVFADTGGQGPFATEQAMSEIP
;
A
#
# COMPACT_ATOMS: atom_id res chain seq x y z
N MET A 1 34.84 63.25 -51.44
CA MET A 1 35.19 62.06 -52.27
C MET A 1 34.92 60.82 -51.44
N ALA A 2 34.49 59.74 -52.10
CA ALA A 2 34.05 58.45 -51.54
C ALA A 2 32.59 58.41 -51.01
N SER A 3 31.70 58.17 -51.98
CA SER A 3 30.41 57.50 -51.82
C SER A 3 30.65 56.04 -51.41
N CYS A 4 30.00 55.57 -50.35
CA CYS A 4 29.98 54.16 -49.98
C CYS A 4 28.51 53.67 -50.00
N ARG A 5 28.20 52.80 -50.97
CA ARG A 5 26.87 52.23 -51.19
C ARG A 5 26.69 50.96 -50.34
N SER A 6 25.52 50.93 -49.70
CA SER A 6 24.69 49.81 -49.24
C SER A 6 25.13 48.36 -49.52
N PHE A 7 25.10 47.53 -48.47
CA PHE A 7 24.59 46.15 -48.55
C PHE A 7 23.55 45.94 -47.45
N GLY A 8 22.30 45.75 -47.84
CA GLY A 8 21.18 45.43 -46.97
C GLY A 8 21.12 43.92 -46.69
N VAL A 9 21.12 43.57 -45.40
CA VAL A 9 20.84 42.21 -44.92
C VAL A 9 19.32 42.06 -44.84
N LYS A 10 18.74 41.21 -45.68
CA LYS A 10 17.33 40.82 -45.59
C LYS A 10 17.18 39.79 -44.48
N ALA A 11 16.54 40.20 -43.38
CA ALA A 11 15.98 39.30 -42.38
C ALA A 11 14.72 38.63 -42.98
N GLY A 12 14.76 37.31 -43.13
CA GLY A 12 13.64 36.48 -43.57
C GLY A 12 13.24 35.53 -42.43
N THR A 13 12.14 35.87 -41.80
CA THR A 13 11.52 35.23 -40.64
C THR A 13 11.14 33.77 -40.92
N GLY A 14 11.83 32.81 -40.29
CA GLY A 14 11.46 31.40 -40.29
C GLY A 14 10.43 31.10 -39.21
N LEU A 15 9.17 30.91 -39.60
CA LEU A 15 8.10 30.48 -38.71
C LEU A 15 8.21 28.95 -38.52
N ILE A 16 8.84 28.50 -37.44
CA ILE A 16 8.85 27.07 -37.05
C ILE A 16 7.54 26.79 -36.32
N ALA A 17 6.59 26.16 -37.00
CA ALA A 17 5.41 25.58 -36.38
C ALA A 17 5.81 24.30 -35.64
N MET A 18 6.05 24.39 -34.33
CA MET A 18 6.13 23.22 -33.46
C MET A 18 4.71 22.67 -33.25
N THR A 19 4.33 21.68 -34.05
CA THR A 19 3.20 20.80 -33.76
C THR A 19 3.55 19.94 -32.56
N LEU A 20 3.12 20.38 -31.38
CA LEU A 20 3.03 19.55 -30.18
C LEU A 20 2.03 18.42 -30.46
N PHE A 21 2.52 17.27 -30.92
CA PHE A 21 1.78 16.02 -30.91
C PHE A 21 1.52 15.65 -29.44
N SER A 22 0.39 16.08 -28.91
CA SER A 22 -0.18 15.49 -27.71
C SER A 22 -0.62 14.07 -28.08
N GLY A 23 0.28 13.11 -27.94
CA GLY A 23 -0.07 11.70 -28.05
C GLY A 23 -1.16 11.43 -27.04
N ALA A 24 -2.37 11.11 -27.51
CA ALA A 24 -3.43 10.64 -26.63
C ALA A 24 -2.90 9.40 -25.90
N ALA A 25 -2.60 9.53 -24.61
CA ALA A 25 -2.30 8.41 -23.75
C ALA A 25 -3.55 7.52 -23.75
N ARG A 26 -3.51 6.42 -24.51
CA ARG A 26 -4.55 5.40 -24.45
C ARG A 26 -4.28 4.61 -23.19
N ALA A 27 -5.11 4.82 -22.18
CA ALA A 27 -5.14 3.91 -21.05
C ALA A 27 -5.55 2.51 -21.49
N GLU A 28 -5.14 1.51 -20.73
CA GLU A 28 -5.51 0.13 -20.95
C GLU A 28 -7.02 -0.07 -20.69
N LEU A 29 -7.62 -1.08 -21.31
CA LEU A 29 -9.06 -1.27 -21.23
C LEU A 29 -9.42 -1.90 -19.88
N CYS A 30 -10.29 -1.22 -19.13
CA CYS A 30 -10.91 -1.79 -17.94
C CYS A 30 -12.39 -2.09 -18.15
N THR A 31 -12.82 -3.29 -17.73
CA THR A 31 -14.24 -3.65 -17.66
C THR A 31 -14.64 -3.94 -16.21
N THR A 32 -15.61 -3.19 -15.69
CA THR A 32 -16.17 -3.41 -14.35
C THR A 32 -17.07 -4.64 -14.32
N GLN A 33 -17.27 -5.25 -13.15
CA GLN A 33 -18.17 -6.41 -12.98
C GLN A 33 -19.56 -6.23 -13.61
N SER A 34 -20.14 -5.03 -13.57
CA SER A 34 -21.45 -4.72 -14.15
C SER A 34 -21.45 -4.66 -15.68
N GLN A 35 -20.29 -4.45 -16.30
CA GLN A 35 -20.12 -4.37 -17.76
C GLN A 35 -19.64 -5.69 -18.37
N MET A 36 -19.20 -6.66 -17.56
CA MET A 36 -18.76 -7.97 -18.02
C MET A 36 -19.92 -8.78 -18.61
N SER A 37 -19.59 -9.67 -19.55
CA SER A 37 -20.51 -10.74 -19.92
C SER A 37 -20.74 -11.68 -18.72
N THR A 38 -21.88 -12.34 -18.68
CA THR A 38 -22.16 -13.36 -17.65
C THR A 38 -21.08 -14.45 -17.65
N ALA A 39 -20.63 -14.88 -18.83
CA ALA A 39 -19.61 -15.92 -18.96
C ALA A 39 -18.26 -15.50 -18.36
N ASP A 40 -17.77 -14.30 -18.69
CA ASP A 40 -16.49 -13.80 -18.15
C ASP A 40 -16.58 -13.60 -16.64
N ARG A 41 -17.71 -13.05 -16.16
CA ARG A 41 -17.94 -12.82 -14.74
C ARG A 41 -17.94 -14.12 -13.95
N ASP A 42 -18.68 -15.12 -14.43
CA ASP A 42 -18.81 -16.41 -13.74
C ASP A 42 -17.48 -17.19 -13.77
N GLN A 43 -16.74 -17.10 -14.89
CA GLN A 43 -15.42 -17.74 -15.01
C GLN A 43 -14.41 -17.14 -14.03
N LEU A 44 -14.30 -15.80 -13.97
CA LEU A 44 -13.35 -15.12 -13.09
C LEU A 44 -13.74 -15.28 -11.61
N ALA A 45 -15.03 -15.14 -11.28
CA ALA A 45 -15.53 -15.39 -9.92
C ALA A 45 -15.31 -16.85 -9.49
N GLY A 46 -15.51 -17.82 -10.40
CA GLY A 46 -15.23 -19.23 -10.17
C GLY A 46 -13.75 -19.49 -9.87
N ALA A 47 -12.85 -18.87 -10.64
CA ALA A 47 -11.40 -18.96 -10.40
C ALA A 47 -11.01 -18.36 -9.04
N ALA A 48 -11.53 -17.17 -8.71
CA ALA A 48 -11.30 -16.51 -7.43
C ALA A 48 -11.77 -17.36 -6.24
N ARG A 49 -12.97 -17.94 -6.33
CA ARG A 49 -13.52 -18.84 -5.30
C ARG A 49 -12.68 -20.12 -5.16
N SER A 50 -12.33 -20.75 -6.28
CA SER A 50 -11.53 -21.99 -6.29
C SER A 50 -10.13 -21.79 -5.70
N LEU A 51 -9.47 -20.66 -6.00
CA LEU A 51 -8.19 -20.32 -5.41
C LEU A 51 -8.33 -20.04 -3.91
N SER A 52 -9.37 -19.29 -3.52
CA SER A 52 -9.64 -18.96 -2.12
C SER A 52 -9.88 -20.18 -1.24
N LEU A 53 -10.55 -21.21 -1.77
CA LEU A 53 -10.73 -22.49 -1.08
C LEU A 53 -9.39 -23.24 -0.88
N LYS A 54 -8.45 -23.13 -1.82
CA LYS A 54 -7.09 -23.70 -1.65
C LYS A 54 -6.29 -22.94 -0.59
N LEU A 55 -6.43 -21.62 -0.56
CA LEU A 55 -5.83 -20.78 0.48
C LEU A 55 -6.38 -21.15 1.87
N GLU A 56 -7.69 -21.29 2.00
CA GLU A 56 -8.34 -21.72 3.24
C GLU A 56 -7.84 -23.09 3.71
N ALA A 57 -7.65 -24.02 2.76
CA ALA A 57 -7.12 -25.35 3.03
C ALA A 57 -5.61 -25.39 3.34
N GLY A 58 -4.88 -24.28 3.16
CA GLY A 58 -3.41 -24.26 3.23
C GLY A 58 -2.75 -25.09 2.12
N ASP A 59 -3.44 -25.32 1.01
CA ASP A 59 -2.98 -26.16 -0.10
C ASP A 59 -2.00 -25.41 -1.01
N ALA A 60 -0.76 -25.27 -0.55
CA ALA A 60 0.30 -24.58 -1.29
C ALA A 60 0.57 -25.22 -2.66
N ASN A 61 0.50 -26.55 -2.76
CA ASN A 61 0.70 -27.28 -4.02
C ASN A 61 -0.42 -26.99 -5.01
N GLY A 62 -1.67 -26.99 -4.55
CA GLY A 62 -2.82 -26.63 -5.37
C GLY A 62 -2.79 -25.18 -5.84
N VAL A 63 -2.29 -24.25 -5.00
CA VAL A 63 -2.07 -22.85 -5.40
C VAL A 63 -0.96 -22.76 -6.44
N GLN A 64 0.17 -23.47 -6.24
CA GLN A 64 1.28 -23.50 -7.21
C GLN A 64 0.83 -24.02 -8.57
N ALA A 65 -0.02 -25.05 -8.61
CA ALA A 65 -0.54 -25.63 -9.84
C ALA A 65 -1.40 -24.68 -10.69
N VAL A 66 -1.93 -23.61 -10.09
CA VAL A 66 -2.72 -22.58 -10.78
C VAL A 66 -2.02 -21.22 -10.77
N THR A 67 -0.70 -21.18 -10.61
CA THR A 67 0.12 -19.97 -10.62
C THR A 67 0.79 -19.78 -11.97
N VAL A 68 0.99 -18.53 -12.40
CA VAL A 68 1.68 -18.24 -13.67
C VAL A 68 3.11 -18.82 -13.67
N PRO A 69 3.62 -19.31 -14.82
CA PRO A 69 4.88 -20.06 -14.89
C PRO A 69 6.10 -19.33 -14.31
N GLU A 70 6.12 -18.00 -14.36
CA GLU A 70 7.22 -17.17 -13.85
C GLU A 70 7.35 -17.26 -12.33
N TYR A 71 6.23 -17.35 -11.61
CA TYR A 71 6.25 -17.48 -10.14
C TYR A 71 6.34 -18.91 -9.67
N VAL A 72 6.03 -19.90 -10.50
CA VAL A 72 6.23 -21.33 -10.14
C VAL A 72 7.71 -21.62 -9.85
N LYS A 73 8.63 -20.94 -10.55
CA LYS A 73 10.08 -21.10 -10.38
C LYS A 73 10.61 -20.57 -9.05
N ASP A 74 9.93 -19.59 -8.45
CA ASP A 74 10.26 -19.01 -7.15
C ASP A 74 8.99 -18.84 -6.30
N PHE A 75 8.36 -19.97 -6.01
CA PHE A 75 7.07 -20.01 -5.33
C PHE A 75 7.19 -19.81 -3.80
N SER A 76 8.40 -19.70 -3.27
CA SER A 76 8.69 -19.68 -1.83
C SER A 76 7.92 -18.57 -1.09
N GLY A 77 7.90 -17.36 -1.64
CA GLY A 77 7.15 -16.23 -1.08
C GLY A 77 5.64 -16.46 -1.09
N ILE A 78 5.09 -17.01 -2.18
CA ILE A 78 3.65 -17.31 -2.25
C ILE A 78 3.30 -18.43 -1.28
N ALA A 79 4.10 -19.51 -1.19
CA ALA A 79 3.90 -20.59 -0.23
C ALA A 79 3.88 -20.10 1.23
N TYR A 80 4.78 -19.17 1.57
CA TYR A 80 4.77 -18.51 2.87
C TYR A 80 3.46 -17.74 3.09
N VAL A 81 3.01 -16.96 2.11
CA VAL A 81 1.74 -16.22 2.20
C VAL A 81 0.55 -17.18 2.38
N VAL A 82 0.49 -18.28 1.63
CA VAL A 82 -0.55 -19.32 1.76
C VAL A 82 -0.56 -19.86 3.19
N THR A 83 0.60 -20.28 3.69
CA THR A 83 0.75 -20.92 5.01
C THR A 83 0.34 -19.97 6.15
N ASN A 84 0.71 -18.69 6.07
CA ASN A 84 0.38 -17.71 7.10
C ASN A 84 -1.05 -17.17 7.01
N THR A 85 -1.69 -17.26 5.84
CA THR A 85 -3.06 -16.77 5.64
C THR A 85 -4.09 -17.83 5.99
N ALA A 86 -3.85 -19.10 5.64
CA ALA A 86 -4.77 -20.21 5.86
C ALA A 86 -5.42 -20.24 7.27
N PRO A 87 -4.66 -20.17 8.39
CA PRO A 87 -5.26 -20.21 9.72
C PRO A 87 -6.17 -18.99 10.03
N LYS A 88 -5.99 -17.88 9.31
CA LYS A 88 -6.71 -16.61 9.54
C LYS A 88 -8.03 -16.50 8.77
N ILE A 89 -8.26 -17.43 7.84
CA ILE A 89 -9.48 -17.48 7.00
C ILE A 89 -10.21 -18.82 7.13
N LYS A 90 -9.72 -19.71 7.99
CA LYS A 90 -10.23 -21.08 8.15
C LYS A 90 -11.68 -21.08 8.63
N ASN A 91 -12.48 -21.99 8.06
CA ASN A 91 -13.91 -22.18 8.38
C ASN A 91 -14.79 -20.96 8.05
N ALA A 92 -14.31 -20.01 7.25
CA ALA A 92 -15.08 -18.89 6.77
C ALA A 92 -15.28 -19.07 5.25
N PRO A 93 -16.53 -19.24 4.77
CA PRO A 93 -16.75 -19.43 3.34
C PRO A 93 -16.37 -18.16 2.57
N PRO A 94 -15.64 -18.27 1.45
CA PRO A 94 -15.28 -17.11 0.63
C PRO A 94 -16.50 -16.54 -0.10
N THR A 95 -16.60 -15.21 -0.10
CA THR A 95 -17.55 -14.44 -0.91
C THR A 95 -16.77 -13.58 -1.90
N VAL A 96 -17.07 -13.72 -3.20
CA VAL A 96 -16.47 -12.86 -4.23
C VAL A 96 -17.30 -11.59 -4.31
N ASP A 97 -16.70 -10.47 -3.90
CA ASP A 97 -17.43 -9.21 -3.74
C ASP A 97 -17.38 -8.37 -5.01
N GLN A 98 -16.22 -8.28 -5.63
CA GLN A 98 -15.96 -7.40 -6.75
C GLN A 98 -14.90 -8.01 -7.67
N ILE A 99 -15.12 -7.93 -8.98
CA ILE A 99 -14.15 -8.31 -10.00
C ILE A 99 -13.98 -7.26 -11.10
N TYR A 100 -12.80 -7.23 -11.71
CA TYR A 100 -12.44 -6.35 -12.83
C TYR A 100 -11.68 -7.14 -13.90
N LEU A 101 -11.94 -6.86 -15.18
CA LEU A 101 -11.10 -7.31 -16.27
C LEU A 101 -10.20 -6.16 -16.69
N LEU A 102 -8.92 -6.45 -16.77
CA LEU A 102 -7.84 -5.52 -17.07
C LEU A 102 -7.15 -6.03 -18.33
N ASP A 103 -7.43 -5.42 -19.48
CA ASP A 103 -6.84 -5.84 -20.76
C ASP A 103 -5.65 -4.96 -21.11
N ALA A 104 -4.46 -5.53 -20.92
CA ALA A 104 -3.15 -4.93 -21.17
C ALA A 104 -2.56 -5.38 -22.52
N SER A 105 -3.35 -6.03 -23.39
CA SER A 105 -2.84 -6.66 -24.61
C SER A 105 -2.25 -5.65 -25.60
N ALA A 106 -2.60 -4.36 -25.47
CA ALA A 106 -2.11 -3.29 -26.32
C ALA A 106 -0.76 -2.72 -25.86
N ILE A 107 -0.29 -3.06 -24.67
CA ILE A 107 1.01 -2.62 -24.15
C ILE A 107 2.13 -3.07 -25.09
N LYS A 108 2.96 -2.13 -25.49
CA LYS A 108 4.17 -2.39 -26.27
C LYS A 108 5.38 -2.28 -25.37
N LYS A 109 6.29 -3.25 -25.50
CA LYS A 109 7.64 -3.13 -24.94
C LYS A 109 8.34 -1.95 -25.58
N GLN A 110 9.07 -1.20 -24.77
CA GLN A 110 9.96 -0.15 -25.23
C GLN A 110 11.14 -0.74 -26.01
N ALA A 111 11.84 0.11 -26.75
CA ALA A 111 12.98 -0.31 -27.58
C ALA A 111 14.13 -0.94 -26.75
N ASP A 112 14.25 -0.58 -25.48
CA ASP A 112 15.21 -1.15 -24.52
C ASP A 112 14.73 -2.47 -23.88
N GLY A 113 13.56 -2.96 -24.27
CA GLY A 113 12.95 -4.18 -23.72
C GLY A 113 12.15 -3.97 -22.43
N SER A 114 12.14 -2.75 -21.86
CA SER A 114 11.32 -2.42 -20.69
C SER A 114 9.83 -2.40 -21.03
N VAL A 115 8.99 -2.64 -20.03
CA VAL A 115 7.53 -2.58 -20.14
C VAL A 115 7.06 -1.34 -19.37
N PRO A 116 6.32 -0.41 -19.98
CA PRO A 116 5.79 0.74 -19.26
C PRO A 116 4.77 0.31 -18.19
N ASP A 117 4.47 1.22 -17.27
CA ASP A 117 3.42 0.99 -16.28
C ASP A 117 2.06 0.85 -16.95
N ALA A 118 1.32 -0.20 -16.58
CA ALA A 118 -0.05 -0.40 -17.04
C ALA A 118 -1.00 0.43 -16.19
N GLN A 119 -1.81 1.26 -16.84
CA GLN A 119 -2.82 2.09 -16.18
C GLN A 119 -4.21 1.72 -16.69
N PHE A 120 -5.07 1.29 -15.78
CA PHE A 120 -6.46 0.93 -16.07
C PHE A 120 -7.38 1.86 -15.30
N PHE A 121 -8.26 2.58 -15.99
CA PHE A 121 -9.26 3.46 -15.37
C PHE A 121 -10.65 2.83 -15.50
N CYS A 122 -11.21 2.39 -14.38
CA CYS A 122 -12.49 1.70 -14.35
C CYS A 122 -13.58 2.65 -13.86
N SER A 123 -14.26 3.34 -14.79
CA SER A 123 -15.39 4.20 -14.44
C SER A 123 -16.58 3.37 -13.92
N LEU A 124 -17.08 3.72 -12.74
CA LEU A 124 -18.26 3.08 -12.16
C LEU A 124 -19.50 3.78 -12.72
N ASN A 125 -20.30 3.12 -13.56
CA ASN A 125 -21.59 3.62 -14.03
C ASN A 125 -21.59 5.04 -14.65
N ARG A 126 -20.52 5.43 -15.37
CA ARG A 126 -20.34 6.81 -15.91
C ARG A 126 -20.34 7.91 -14.84
N SER A 127 -20.10 7.54 -13.58
CA SER A 127 -19.82 8.46 -12.48
C SER A 127 -18.37 8.94 -12.54
N PRO A 128 -18.04 10.12 -11.98
CA PRO A 128 -16.65 10.48 -11.69
C PRO A 128 -15.99 9.56 -10.66
N MET A 129 -16.73 8.62 -10.07
CA MET A 129 -16.17 7.57 -9.22
C MET A 129 -15.47 6.51 -10.06
N GLU A 130 -14.16 6.43 -9.87
CA GLU A 130 -13.28 5.50 -10.58
C GLU A 130 -12.57 4.57 -9.60
N THR A 131 -12.30 3.34 -10.06
CA THR A 131 -11.31 2.45 -9.48
C THR A 131 -10.18 2.32 -10.48
N ASP A 132 -8.97 2.63 -10.06
CA ASP A 132 -7.83 2.66 -10.97
C ASP A 132 -6.78 1.66 -10.55
N PHE A 133 -6.09 1.10 -11.53
CA PHE A 133 -5.01 0.15 -11.32
C PHE A 133 -3.75 0.70 -11.99
N VAL A 134 -2.68 0.85 -11.22
CA VAL A 134 -1.35 1.26 -11.72
C VAL A 134 -0.36 0.15 -11.39
N ILE A 135 -0.08 -0.70 -12.37
CA ILE A 135 0.75 -1.90 -12.18
C ILE A 135 2.06 -1.73 -12.95
N PRO A 136 3.19 -1.53 -12.24
CA PRO A 136 4.49 -1.33 -12.89
C PRO A 136 4.96 -2.58 -13.65
N GLY A 137 5.46 -2.37 -14.87
CA GLY A 137 6.08 -3.42 -15.67
C GLY A 137 5.18 -4.61 -16.01
N LEU A 138 3.85 -4.43 -16.04
CA LEU A 138 2.90 -5.51 -16.30
C LEU A 138 3.02 -6.01 -17.76
N PRO A 139 3.36 -7.30 -18.00
CA PRO A 139 3.46 -7.83 -19.36
C PRO A 139 2.16 -7.68 -20.17
N PRO A 140 2.23 -7.64 -21.51
CA PRO A 140 1.03 -7.63 -22.33
C PRO A 140 0.20 -8.90 -22.11
N GLY A 141 -1.12 -8.73 -21.94
CA GLY A 141 -2.04 -9.84 -21.76
C GLY A 141 -3.36 -9.43 -21.15
N LYS A 142 -4.22 -10.43 -20.90
CA LYS A 142 -5.49 -10.26 -20.21
C LYS A 142 -5.35 -10.61 -18.74
N TYR A 143 -5.82 -9.73 -17.88
CA TYR A 143 -5.75 -9.86 -16.43
C TYR A 143 -7.13 -9.74 -15.80
N GLY A 144 -7.27 -10.35 -14.63
CA GLY A 144 -8.47 -10.26 -13.80
C GLY A 144 -8.07 -9.84 -12.40
N PHE A 145 -8.76 -8.87 -11.80
CA PHE A 145 -8.59 -8.55 -10.39
C PHE A 145 -9.84 -8.96 -9.63
N ALA A 146 -9.68 -9.69 -8.54
CA ALA A 146 -10.79 -10.15 -7.71
C ALA A 146 -10.56 -9.78 -6.24
N MET A 147 -11.61 -9.29 -5.57
CA MET A 147 -11.65 -9.11 -4.12
C MET A 147 -12.56 -10.17 -3.52
N VAL A 148 -12.00 -11.00 -2.64
CA VAL A 148 -12.72 -12.08 -1.96
C VAL A 148 -12.71 -11.84 -0.46
N ASN A 149 -13.88 -11.78 0.16
CA ASN A 149 -14.03 -11.54 1.59
C ASN A 149 -14.40 -12.81 2.34
N PHE A 150 -13.99 -12.86 3.61
CA PHE A 150 -14.23 -13.95 4.56
C PHE A 150 -15.01 -13.39 5.77
N PRO A 151 -16.30 -13.02 5.59
CA PRO A 151 -17.04 -12.21 6.55
C PRO A 151 -17.45 -12.97 7.82
N ALA A 152 -17.49 -14.30 7.77
CA ALA A 152 -17.87 -15.14 8.91
C ALA A 152 -16.73 -15.37 9.91
N HIS A 153 -15.52 -14.87 9.62
CA HIS A 153 -14.38 -14.98 10.53
C HIS A 153 -14.44 -13.88 11.60
N PRO A 154 -14.06 -14.15 12.88
CA PRO A 154 -14.11 -13.15 13.96
C PRO A 154 -13.35 -11.86 13.68
N VAL A 155 -12.23 -11.99 12.94
CA VAL A 155 -11.53 -10.87 12.32
C VAL A 155 -11.79 -10.97 10.82
N PRO A 156 -12.55 -10.08 10.18
CA PRO A 156 -12.84 -10.20 8.76
C PRO A 156 -11.55 -10.06 7.92
N TRP A 157 -11.39 -10.93 6.93
CA TRP A 157 -10.25 -10.93 6.01
C TRP A 157 -10.69 -10.71 4.58
N ARG A 158 -9.83 -10.02 3.82
CA ARG A 158 -9.93 -9.86 2.37
C ARG A 158 -8.71 -10.46 1.70
N ILE A 159 -8.96 -11.21 0.64
CA ILE A 159 -7.94 -11.70 -0.29
C ILE A 159 -8.16 -10.99 -1.61
N SER A 160 -7.25 -10.08 -1.95
CA SER A 160 -7.21 -9.48 -3.29
C SER A 160 -6.28 -10.31 -4.18
N ILE A 161 -6.75 -10.65 -5.37
CA ILE A 161 -6.05 -11.56 -6.28
C ILE A 161 -5.92 -10.91 -7.65
N LEU A 162 -4.69 -10.89 -8.18
CA LEU A 162 -4.42 -10.59 -9.57
C LEU A 162 -4.28 -11.92 -10.31
N PHE A 163 -5.06 -12.10 -11.37
CA PHE A 163 -5.01 -13.23 -12.29
C PHE A 163 -4.45 -12.79 -13.64
N ARG A 164 -3.78 -13.70 -14.35
CA ARG A 164 -3.47 -13.60 -15.77
C ARG A 164 -4.17 -14.71 -16.54
N GLN A 165 -4.73 -14.41 -17.69
CA GLN A 165 -5.39 -15.39 -18.54
C GLN A 165 -4.38 -16.07 -19.47
N GLU A 166 -4.27 -17.40 -19.39
CA GLU A 166 -3.41 -18.21 -20.26
C GLU A 166 -4.15 -19.47 -20.69
N GLY A 167 -4.15 -19.77 -21.99
CA GLY A 167 -4.85 -20.97 -22.51
C GLY A 167 -6.34 -21.03 -22.14
N GLY A 168 -6.99 -19.87 -21.91
CA GLY A 168 -8.37 -19.78 -21.44
C GLY A 168 -8.56 -20.03 -19.95
N GLN A 169 -7.49 -20.21 -19.17
CA GLN A 169 -7.53 -20.38 -17.71
C GLN A 169 -7.05 -19.11 -17.00
N TRP A 170 -7.61 -18.85 -15.82
CA TRP A 170 -7.15 -17.77 -14.93
C TRP A 170 -6.10 -18.33 -13.97
N LEU A 171 -4.85 -17.86 -14.11
CA LEU A 171 -3.72 -18.25 -13.27
C LEU A 171 -3.34 -17.13 -12.31
N LEU A 172 -2.96 -17.47 -11.09
CA LEU A 172 -2.51 -16.54 -10.06
C LEU A 172 -1.25 -15.79 -10.51
N ALA A 173 -1.34 -14.47 -10.54
CA ALA A 173 -0.28 -13.52 -10.86
C ALA A 173 -0.03 -12.50 -9.73
N GLY A 174 -0.75 -12.56 -8.62
CA GLY A 174 -0.51 -11.75 -7.44
C GLY A 174 -1.51 -12.04 -6.33
N LEU A 175 -1.03 -12.11 -5.09
CA LEU A 175 -1.83 -12.48 -3.92
C LEU A 175 -1.62 -11.47 -2.79
N TYR A 176 -2.69 -10.82 -2.35
CA TYR A 176 -2.63 -9.74 -1.36
C TYR A 176 -3.69 -9.98 -0.25
N PRO A 177 -3.38 -10.84 0.73
CA PRO A 177 -4.23 -11.04 1.89
C PRO A 177 -4.08 -9.90 2.89
N GLN A 178 -5.19 -9.49 3.51
CA GLN A 178 -5.19 -8.47 4.55
C GLN A 178 -6.37 -8.65 5.52
N ALA A 179 -6.15 -8.26 6.78
CA ALA A 179 -7.25 -8.05 7.71
C ALA A 179 -8.04 -6.80 7.29
N GLN A 180 -9.36 -6.82 7.53
CA GLN A 180 -10.24 -5.68 7.24
C GLN A 180 -10.52 -4.81 8.47
N THR A 181 -10.04 -5.24 9.63
CA THR A 181 -10.10 -4.49 10.88
C THR A 181 -8.75 -4.45 11.56
N ALA A 182 -8.51 -3.40 12.34
CA ALA A 182 -7.45 -3.34 13.34
C ALA A 182 -8.06 -2.94 14.69
N ALA A 183 -7.64 -3.56 15.80
CA ALA A 183 -8.20 -3.32 17.12
C ALA A 183 -9.74 -3.33 17.17
N GLY A 184 -10.37 -4.21 16.39
CA GLY A 184 -11.83 -4.33 16.28
C GLY A 184 -12.54 -3.25 15.43
N HIS A 185 -11.80 -2.38 14.76
CA HIS A 185 -12.33 -1.26 13.97
C HIS A 185 -11.95 -1.37 12.49
N ASP A 186 -12.89 -1.02 11.60
CA ASP A 186 -12.64 -0.98 10.16
C ASP A 186 -11.96 0.33 9.72
N GLY A 187 -11.54 0.39 8.46
CA GLY A 187 -10.87 1.57 7.92
C GLY A 187 -11.75 2.83 7.85
N LEU A 188 -13.09 2.71 7.79
CA LEU A 188 -13.99 3.87 7.82
C LEU A 188 -14.08 4.47 9.22
N TRP A 189 -14.06 3.63 10.25
CA TRP A 189 -13.96 4.05 11.64
C TRP A 189 -12.67 4.83 11.89
N TYR A 190 -11.52 4.31 11.44
CA TYR A 190 -10.24 5.01 11.54
C TYR A 190 -10.23 6.32 10.76
N TRP A 191 -10.83 6.34 9.56
CA TRP A 191 -10.92 7.56 8.75
C TRP A 191 -11.76 8.63 9.46
N LYS A 192 -12.89 8.26 10.07
CA LYS A 192 -13.67 9.17 10.89
C LYS A 192 -12.87 9.67 12.10
N GLY A 193 -12.23 8.76 12.83
CA GLY A 193 -11.40 9.11 13.99
C GLY A 193 -10.25 10.05 13.64
N ALA A 194 -9.62 9.88 12.48
CA ALA A 194 -8.57 10.77 11.99
C ALA A 194 -9.05 12.22 11.79
N ARG A 195 -10.29 12.39 11.29
CA ARG A 195 -10.93 13.71 11.14
C ARG A 195 -11.23 14.34 12.49
N ASP A 196 -11.74 13.55 13.44
CA ASP A 196 -12.01 14.01 14.80
C ASP A 196 -10.71 14.47 15.48
N LEU A 197 -9.64 13.68 15.40
CA LEU A 197 -8.30 14.02 15.93
C LEU A 197 -7.69 15.26 15.24
N SER A 198 -7.91 15.42 13.93
CA SER A 198 -7.49 16.62 13.19
C SER A 198 -8.22 17.86 13.70
N ALA A 199 -9.53 17.77 13.96
CA ALA A 199 -10.31 18.86 14.53
C ALA A 199 -9.86 19.21 15.96
N GLU A 200 -9.40 18.22 16.72
CA GLU A 200 -8.79 18.38 18.05
C GLU A 200 -7.33 18.88 18.00
N LYS A 201 -6.78 19.15 16.81
CA LYS A 201 -5.39 19.61 16.60
C LYS A 201 -4.33 18.61 17.11
N GLN A 202 -4.57 17.32 16.91
CA GLN A 202 -3.62 16.25 17.20
C GLN A 202 -3.02 15.67 15.89
N PRO A 203 -2.09 16.38 15.23
CA PRO A 203 -1.66 16.04 13.88
C PRO A 203 -0.99 14.66 13.75
N TRP A 204 -0.19 14.21 14.73
CA TRP A 204 0.43 12.88 14.69
C TRP A 204 -0.60 11.78 14.87
N SER A 205 -1.47 11.91 15.88
CA SER A 205 -2.54 10.95 16.12
C SER A 205 -3.46 10.84 14.91
N ALA A 206 -3.85 11.98 14.32
CA ALA A 206 -4.67 12.01 13.12
C ALA A 206 -3.96 11.37 11.92
N TRP A 207 -2.70 11.71 11.69
CA TRP A 207 -1.92 11.18 10.57
C TRP A 207 -1.75 9.66 10.65
N LEU A 208 -1.44 9.12 11.84
CA LEU A 208 -1.38 7.67 12.08
C LEU A 208 -2.74 6.98 11.87
N TYR A 209 -3.85 7.60 12.31
CA TYR A 209 -5.19 7.07 12.03
C TYR A 209 -5.53 7.07 10.54
N TYR A 210 -5.13 8.10 9.79
CA TYR A 210 -5.28 8.10 8.33
C TYR A 210 -4.41 7.01 7.66
N GLN A 211 -3.22 6.72 8.19
CA GLN A 211 -2.40 5.60 7.69
C GLN A 211 -3.09 4.26 7.92
N GLN A 212 -3.58 4.00 9.14
CA GLN A 212 -4.33 2.79 9.46
C GLN A 212 -5.58 2.65 8.58
N ALA A 213 -6.31 3.74 8.36
CA ALA A 213 -7.47 3.77 7.47
C ALA A 213 -7.10 3.37 6.03
N GLN A 214 -6.00 3.90 5.48
CA GLN A 214 -5.53 3.50 4.15
C GLN A 214 -5.12 2.05 4.07
N SER A 215 -4.39 1.57 5.07
CA SER A 215 -3.96 0.18 5.17
C SER A 215 -5.15 -0.78 5.05
N LEU A 216 -6.23 -0.51 5.80
CA LEU A 216 -7.43 -1.36 5.81
C LEU A 216 -8.33 -1.19 4.57
N LEU A 217 -8.41 0.03 4.01
CA LEU A 217 -9.31 0.28 2.87
C LEU A 217 -8.69 -0.12 1.53
N ARG A 218 -7.37 -0.09 1.38
CA ARG A 218 -6.68 -0.35 0.12
C ARG A 218 -6.63 -1.85 -0.22
N PRO A 219 -7.27 -2.31 -1.33
CA PRO A 219 -7.30 -3.73 -1.68
C PRO A 219 -5.93 -4.34 -2.01
N ALA A 220 -5.08 -3.58 -2.69
CA ALA A 220 -3.69 -3.91 -3.00
C ALA A 220 -2.91 -2.62 -3.30
N GLY A 221 -1.58 -2.65 -3.23
CA GLY A 221 -0.73 -1.45 -3.36
C GLY A 221 -0.88 -0.69 -4.68
N PHE A 222 -1.29 -1.37 -5.75
CA PHE A 222 -1.51 -0.81 -7.09
C PHE A 222 -2.95 -0.34 -7.33
N VAL A 223 -3.86 -0.49 -6.35
CA VAL A 223 -5.28 -0.13 -6.50
C VAL A 223 -5.52 1.25 -5.90
N GLN A 224 -6.14 2.12 -6.69
CA GLN A 224 -6.61 3.44 -6.28
C GLN A 224 -8.11 3.57 -6.49
N SER A 225 -8.70 4.54 -5.82
CA SER A 225 -10.09 4.95 -6.07
C SER A 225 -10.28 6.39 -5.66
N THR A 226 -11.37 7.01 -6.11
CA THR A 226 -11.77 8.35 -5.64
C THR A 226 -11.85 8.50 -4.12
N HIS A 227 -12.27 7.45 -3.42
CA HIS A 227 -12.29 7.45 -1.95
C HIS A 227 -10.90 7.40 -1.34
N LEU A 228 -10.01 6.56 -1.87
CA LEU A 228 -8.62 6.47 -1.43
C LEU A 228 -7.84 7.76 -1.73
N GLU A 229 -8.13 8.42 -2.86
CA GLU A 229 -7.57 9.74 -3.20
C GLU A 229 -8.03 10.81 -2.21
N LYS A 230 -9.33 10.86 -1.91
CA LYS A 230 -9.87 11.77 -0.91
C LYS A 230 -9.21 11.55 0.45
N LEU A 231 -9.07 10.29 0.86
CA LEU A 231 -8.39 9.93 2.11
C LEU A 231 -6.93 10.42 2.08
N ARG A 232 -6.15 10.10 1.04
CA ARG A 232 -4.75 10.56 0.89
C ARG A 232 -4.63 12.09 0.92
N THR A 233 -5.55 12.79 0.26
CA THR A 233 -5.60 14.26 0.30
C THR A 233 -5.85 14.78 1.71
N GLU A 234 -6.78 14.19 2.45
CA GLU A 234 -7.06 14.57 3.84
C GLU A 234 -5.87 14.26 4.77
N GLN A 235 -5.24 13.10 4.60
CA GLN A 235 -4.02 12.73 5.31
C GLN A 235 -2.90 13.75 5.07
N GLY A 236 -2.63 14.10 3.81
CA GLY A 236 -1.57 15.05 3.46
C GLY A 236 -1.79 16.43 4.09
N LYS A 237 -3.05 16.85 4.25
CA LYS A 237 -3.41 18.10 4.94
C LYS A 237 -3.25 18.01 6.47
N ALA A 238 -3.44 16.83 7.03
CA ALA A 238 -3.31 16.58 8.47
C ALA A 238 -1.88 16.22 8.91
N ALA A 239 -1.00 15.91 7.95
CA ALA A 239 0.37 15.49 8.22
C ALA A 239 1.13 16.56 9.03
N PRO A 240 1.81 16.17 10.13
CA PRO A 240 2.70 17.06 10.85
C PRO A 240 3.69 17.74 9.89
N PRO A 241 3.97 19.06 10.03
CA PRO A 241 4.85 19.79 9.10
C PRO A 241 6.25 19.18 8.97
N VAL A 242 6.75 18.54 10.03
CA VAL A 242 8.05 17.85 10.03
C VAL A 242 8.11 16.65 9.07
N LEU A 243 6.96 16.18 8.57
CA LEU A 243 6.86 15.13 7.56
C LEU A 243 6.96 15.65 6.12
N SER A 244 7.17 16.94 5.88
CA SER A 244 7.20 17.50 4.51
C SER A 244 8.22 16.81 3.61
N ASP A 245 9.34 16.40 4.18
CA ASP A 245 10.43 15.70 3.49
C ASP A 245 10.36 14.17 3.66
N GLY A 246 9.27 13.68 4.26
CA GLY A 246 9.10 12.29 4.68
C GLY A 246 9.90 11.92 5.93
N ILE A 247 9.74 10.67 6.38
CA ILE A 247 10.62 10.03 7.37
C ILE A 247 11.25 8.82 6.70
N GLY A 248 12.56 8.66 6.86
CA GLY A 248 13.29 7.51 6.34
C GLY A 248 14.69 7.37 6.94
N PRO A 249 15.47 6.39 6.48
CA PRO A 249 16.86 6.19 6.92
C PRO A 249 17.77 7.40 6.69
N ASP A 250 17.54 8.16 5.61
CA ASP A 250 18.30 9.35 5.23
C ASP A 250 17.73 10.64 5.84
N THR A 251 16.42 10.65 6.12
CA THR A 251 15.69 11.78 6.71
C THR A 251 14.98 11.34 8.00
N PRO A 252 15.70 10.98 9.07
CA PRO A 252 15.07 10.49 10.28
C PRO A 252 14.38 11.61 11.06
N LEU A 253 13.26 11.29 11.72
CA LEU A 253 12.66 12.13 12.73
C LEU A 253 13.56 12.14 13.97
N VAL A 254 14.21 13.28 14.23
CA VAL A 254 15.10 13.44 15.38
C VAL A 254 14.31 13.96 16.58
N VAL A 255 14.32 13.19 17.66
CA VAL A 255 13.65 13.52 18.93
C VAL A 255 14.71 13.55 20.03
N LYS A 256 14.71 14.63 20.84
CA LYS A 256 15.62 14.77 21.98
C LYS A 256 14.96 14.27 23.25
N GLY A 257 15.62 13.36 23.95
CA GLY A 257 15.23 12.93 25.28
C GLY A 257 15.47 14.00 26.35
N PRO A 258 14.91 13.82 27.56
CA PRO A 258 15.10 14.75 28.68
C PRO A 258 16.57 14.94 29.10
N ASP A 259 17.42 13.94 28.83
CA ASP A 259 18.86 13.92 29.08
C ASP A 259 19.68 14.56 27.93
N GLY A 260 19.02 15.04 26.87
CA GLY A 260 19.65 15.59 25.67
C GLY A 260 20.06 14.54 24.63
N THR A 261 19.85 13.26 24.89
CA THR A 261 20.14 12.18 23.93
C THR A 261 19.25 12.30 22.70
N GLU A 262 19.82 12.20 21.50
CA GLU A 262 19.06 12.20 20.25
C GLU A 262 18.65 10.79 19.83
N TYR A 263 17.35 10.59 19.63
CA TYR A 263 16.78 9.39 19.03
C TYR A 263 16.36 9.68 17.59
N ARG A 264 16.72 8.78 16.66
CA ARG A 264 16.53 8.95 15.22
C ARG A 264 15.56 7.92 14.69
N PHE A 265 14.29 8.29 14.60
CA PHE A 265 13.24 7.41 14.10
C PHE A 265 13.20 7.44 12.57
N THR A 266 13.20 6.27 11.94
CA THR A 266 13.25 6.08 10.49
C THR A 266 11.92 5.66 9.90
N SER A 267 10.95 5.28 10.73
CA SER A 267 9.53 5.17 10.36
C SER A 267 8.65 5.34 11.59
N LEU A 268 7.38 5.72 11.36
CA LEU A 268 6.32 5.83 12.35
C LEU A 268 5.02 5.31 11.70
N ASP A 269 4.49 4.21 12.23
CA ASP A 269 3.36 3.46 11.70
C ASP A 269 2.44 2.98 12.83
N THR A 270 1.38 2.25 12.50
CA THR A 270 0.51 1.56 13.46
C THR A 270 0.70 0.05 13.38
N ASP A 271 0.56 -0.62 14.52
CA ASP A 271 0.64 -2.09 14.62
C ASP A 271 -0.56 -2.65 15.40
N ASP A 272 -1.08 -3.78 14.95
CA ASP A 272 -2.22 -4.48 15.58
C ASP A 272 -1.86 -5.93 15.98
N SER A 273 -0.57 -6.25 16.06
CA SER A 273 -0.12 -7.62 16.30
C SER A 273 -0.54 -8.16 17.67
N LEU A 274 -0.72 -7.28 18.66
CA LEU A 274 -1.17 -7.64 20.00
C LEU A 274 -2.69 -7.78 20.14
N ALA A 275 -3.46 -7.45 19.09
CA ALA A 275 -4.93 -7.53 19.05
C ALA A 275 -5.61 -6.94 20.30
N LYS A 276 -5.19 -5.72 20.68
CA LYS A 276 -5.72 -4.98 21.83
C LYS A 276 -6.94 -4.15 21.45
N ASP A 277 -7.50 -3.41 22.41
CA ASP A 277 -8.61 -2.49 22.21
C ASP A 277 -8.23 -1.25 21.37
N LYS A 278 -6.93 -0.97 21.24
CA LYS A 278 -6.36 0.05 20.38
C LYS A 278 -5.11 -0.51 19.70
N VAL A 279 -4.78 0.06 18.56
CA VAL A 279 -3.49 -0.22 17.89
C VAL A 279 -2.34 0.38 18.67
N ASP A 280 -1.17 -0.22 18.53
CA ASP A 280 0.09 0.32 19.01
C ASP A 280 0.70 1.25 17.96
N ILE A 281 1.60 2.12 18.41
CA ILE A 281 2.47 2.88 17.51
C ILE A 281 3.70 2.01 17.25
N ALA A 282 4.03 1.74 15.98
CA ALA A 282 5.26 1.07 15.61
C ALA A 282 6.28 2.09 15.10
N VAL A 283 7.46 2.12 15.70
CA VAL A 283 8.55 3.00 15.27
C VAL A 283 9.82 2.22 15.01
N HIS A 284 10.46 2.53 13.90
CA HIS A 284 11.81 2.07 13.62
C HIS A 284 12.82 3.09 14.12
N LEU A 285 13.81 2.64 14.89
CA LEU A 285 14.85 3.46 15.50
C LEU A 285 16.20 3.06 14.91
N LYS A 286 16.89 4.01 14.29
CA LYS A 286 18.29 3.82 13.91
C LYS A 286 19.14 3.73 15.17
N ALA A 287 19.78 2.57 15.38
CA ALA A 287 20.54 2.31 16.59
C ALA A 287 21.83 1.52 16.32
N GLU A 288 22.76 1.61 17.25
CA GLU A 288 23.93 0.71 17.29
C GLU A 288 23.55 -0.63 17.93
N ALA A 289 24.25 -1.68 17.51
CA ALA A 289 24.08 -3.02 18.09
C ALA A 289 24.52 -3.02 19.56
N ILE A 290 23.65 -3.51 20.43
CA ILE A 290 23.93 -3.69 21.86
C ILE A 290 23.80 -5.18 22.18
N ALA A 291 24.88 -5.81 22.64
CA ALA A 291 24.89 -7.23 22.94
C ALA A 291 24.04 -7.59 24.18
N ASP A 292 23.97 -6.70 25.16
CA ASP A 292 23.16 -6.88 26.37
C ASP A 292 21.68 -6.53 26.11
N PRO A 293 20.75 -7.52 26.19
CA PRO A 293 19.32 -7.26 25.97
C PRO A 293 18.71 -6.29 26.98
N ALA A 294 19.21 -6.24 28.22
CA ALA A 294 18.68 -5.31 29.24
C ALA A 294 19.02 -3.86 28.89
N ALA A 295 20.27 -3.61 28.47
CA ALA A 295 20.69 -2.31 27.95
C ALA A 295 19.94 -1.93 26.66
N ALA A 296 19.73 -2.86 25.73
CA ALA A 296 18.96 -2.62 24.50
C ALA A 296 17.50 -2.24 24.82
N ARG A 297 16.86 -2.95 25.74
CA ARG A 297 15.50 -2.63 26.22
C ARG A 297 15.46 -1.24 26.87
N LYS A 298 16.42 -0.92 27.74
CA LYS A 298 16.50 0.40 28.40
C LYS A 298 16.59 1.54 27.39
N ARG A 299 17.41 1.41 26.34
CA ARG A 299 17.49 2.39 25.24
C ARG A 299 16.13 2.54 24.54
N ASN A 300 15.47 1.44 24.19
CA ASN A 300 14.18 1.49 23.49
C ASN A 300 13.12 2.18 24.36
N VAL A 301 13.03 1.88 25.65
CA VAL A 301 12.11 2.57 26.58
C VAL A 301 12.43 4.06 26.70
N ALA A 302 13.71 4.43 26.77
CA ALA A 302 14.10 5.84 26.77
C ALA A 302 13.72 6.57 25.47
N ALA A 303 13.80 5.89 24.32
CA ALA A 303 13.32 6.41 23.04
C ALA A 303 11.80 6.60 23.04
N MET A 304 11.03 5.66 23.59
CA MET A 304 9.57 5.78 23.75
C MET A 304 9.22 6.99 24.63
N THR A 305 9.86 7.13 25.78
CA THR A 305 9.67 8.28 26.68
C THR A 305 9.99 9.58 25.98
N ALA A 306 11.09 9.66 25.22
CA ALA A 306 11.45 10.85 24.46
C ALA A 306 10.37 11.20 23.43
N LEU A 307 9.89 10.22 22.65
CA LEU A 307 8.82 10.41 21.66
C LEU A 307 7.54 10.94 22.31
N LEU A 308 7.07 10.32 23.40
CA LEU A 308 5.84 10.70 24.08
C LEU A 308 5.96 11.99 24.90
N THR A 309 7.18 12.40 25.27
CA THR A 309 7.43 13.71 25.89
C THR A 309 7.29 14.83 24.86
N VAL A 310 7.82 14.62 23.64
CA VAL A 310 7.73 15.60 22.56
C VAL A 310 6.33 15.62 21.93
N TYR A 311 5.66 14.47 21.83
CA TYR A 311 4.33 14.33 21.23
C TYR A 311 3.33 13.68 22.21
N PRO A 312 2.90 14.40 23.27
CA PRO A 312 2.04 13.85 24.32
C PRO A 312 0.64 13.44 23.82
N GLU A 313 0.20 13.97 22.67
CA GLU A 313 -1.07 13.59 22.02
C GLU A 313 -1.15 12.10 21.67
N LEU A 314 -0.01 11.44 21.50
CA LEU A 314 0.08 10.01 21.19
C LEU A 314 -0.35 9.11 22.35
N ARG A 315 -0.40 9.59 23.60
CA ARG A 315 -0.68 8.73 24.75
C ARG A 315 -2.12 8.23 24.85
N LYS A 316 -3.09 8.98 24.32
CA LYS A 316 -4.52 8.70 24.52
C LYS A 316 -5.12 7.75 23.48
N PRO A 317 -4.87 7.91 22.16
CA PRO A 317 -5.56 7.13 21.14
C PRO A 317 -4.95 5.75 20.88
N PHE A 318 -3.75 5.47 21.40
CA PHE A 318 -3.03 4.22 21.16
C PHE A 318 -2.90 3.37 22.43
N HIS A 319 -2.68 2.07 22.30
CA HIS A 319 -2.49 1.15 23.42
C HIS A 319 -1.08 1.26 24.01
N GLY A 320 -0.06 1.25 23.15
CA GLY A 320 1.36 1.23 23.51
C GLY A 320 2.25 1.63 22.35
N VAL A 321 3.56 1.42 22.52
CA VAL A 321 4.59 1.70 21.51
C VAL A 321 5.48 0.47 21.33
N TRP A 322 5.65 0.07 20.07
CA TRP A 322 6.71 -0.81 19.61
C TRP A 322 7.90 0.02 19.12
N VAL A 323 9.09 -0.25 19.64
CA VAL A 323 10.36 0.27 19.08
C VAL A 323 11.13 -0.90 18.49
N PHE A 324 11.34 -0.85 17.18
CA PHE A 324 12.23 -1.74 16.43
C PHE A 324 13.58 -1.06 16.26
N ALA A 325 14.59 -1.50 16.99
CA ALA A 325 15.92 -0.92 16.87
C ALA A 325 16.69 -1.58 15.72
N ASP A 326 16.84 -0.84 14.63
CA ASP A 326 17.53 -1.28 13.42
C ASP A 326 19.04 -1.13 13.59
N THR A 327 19.72 -2.27 13.66
CA THR A 327 21.18 -2.38 13.81
C THR A 327 21.72 -3.11 12.58
N GLY A 328 22.24 -2.36 11.61
CA GLY A 328 22.55 -2.87 10.26
C GLY A 328 23.21 -4.26 10.26
N GLY A 329 22.66 -5.18 9.45
CA GLY A 329 23.17 -6.55 9.28
C GLY A 329 22.58 -7.60 10.24
N GLN A 330 21.72 -7.22 11.18
CA GLN A 330 20.97 -8.13 12.05
C GLN A 330 19.47 -7.77 12.08
N GLY A 331 18.63 -8.73 12.48
CA GLY A 331 17.21 -8.46 12.72
C GLY A 331 17.03 -7.44 13.87
N PRO A 332 16.02 -6.56 13.80
CA PRO A 332 15.89 -5.49 14.77
C PRO A 332 15.58 -6.02 16.18
N PHE A 333 16.15 -5.37 17.20
CA PHE A 333 15.76 -5.63 18.59
C PHE A 333 14.48 -4.87 18.91
N ALA A 334 13.38 -5.61 19.09
CA ALA A 334 12.06 -5.05 19.34
C ALA A 334 11.73 -4.99 20.84
N THR A 335 11.18 -3.86 21.28
CA THR A 335 10.56 -3.70 22.62
C THR A 335 9.16 -3.15 22.43
N GLU A 336 8.18 -3.76 23.09
CA GLU A 336 6.85 -3.19 23.30
C GLU A 336 6.68 -2.72 24.74
N GLN A 337 5.93 -1.64 24.92
CA GLN A 337 5.50 -1.16 26.22
C GLN A 337 4.13 -0.47 26.10
N ALA A 338 3.19 -0.84 26.99
CA ALA A 338 1.90 -0.16 27.08
C ALA A 338 2.07 1.32 27.48
N MET A 339 1.17 2.19 27.04
CA MET A 339 1.24 3.64 27.31
C MET A 339 1.30 3.98 28.81
N SER A 340 0.65 3.16 29.66
CA SER A 340 0.64 3.32 31.11
C SER A 340 1.98 2.98 31.78
N GLU A 341 2.85 2.27 31.10
CA GLU A 341 4.15 1.81 31.60
C GLU A 341 5.33 2.61 31.04
N ILE A 342 5.07 3.52 30.08
CA ILE A 342 6.09 4.43 29.55
C ILE A 342 6.11 5.71 30.40
N PRO A 343 7.25 6.03 31.07
CA PRO A 343 7.40 7.21 31.93
C PRO A 343 6.98 8.53 31.28
#